data_AF-A0A9Q8YYR7-F1
#
_entry.id   AF-A0A9Q8YYR7-F1
#
_cell.length_a   1.000
_cell.length_b   1.000
_cell.length_c   1.000
_cell.angle_alpha   90.00
_cell.angle_beta   90.00
_cell.angle_gamma   90.00
#
_symmetry.space_group_name_H-M   'P 1'
#
loop_
_entity.id
_entity.type
_entity.pdbx_description
1 polymer ?
#
loop_
_entity_poly.entity_id
_entity_poly.type
_entity_poly.pdbx_seq_one_letter_code
_entity_poly.pdbx_strand_id
1 'polypeptide(L)' 'MNKVIITALLLCTGLVVVGCEKTYSVAEFRKDRELVEEWVQKCGKMKPSLRSSSKNCQNLVAAVAEFILESLDEGFLKEE' A
#
# COMPACT_ATOMS: atom_id res chain seq x y z
N MET A 1 -35.92 26.75 -3.36
CA MET A 1 -35.77 25.29 -3.25
C MET A 1 -34.61 24.69 -4.07
N ASN A 2 -33.87 25.44 -4.90
CA ASN A 2 -32.70 24.89 -5.63
C ASN A 2 -31.37 24.89 -4.84
N LYS A 3 -31.25 25.69 -3.77
CA LYS A 3 -29.98 25.88 -3.06
C LYS A 3 -29.51 24.60 -2.35
N VAL A 4 -30.44 23.80 -1.83
CA VAL A 4 -30.17 22.55 -1.10
C VAL A 4 -29.64 21.46 -2.04
N ILE A 5 -30.13 21.42 -3.28
CA ILE A 5 -29.72 20.42 -4.28
C ILE A 5 -28.28 20.70 -4.73
N ILE A 6 -27.92 21.96 -4.94
CA ILE A 6 -26.56 22.36 -5.37
C ILE A 6 -25.54 22.04 -4.27
N THR A 7 -25.86 22.28 -3.00
CA THR A 7 -24.98 21.92 -1.87
C THR A 7 -24.82 20.41 -1.71
N ALA A 8 -25.87 19.62 -1.96
CA ALA A 8 -25.79 18.17 -1.90
C ALA A 8 -24.92 17.59 -3.03
N LEU A 9 -25.01 18.14 -4.25
CA LEU A 9 -24.18 17.72 -5.38
C LEU A 9 -22.67 18.02 -5.18
N LEU A 10 -22.34 19.17 -4.58
CA LEU A 10 -20.96 19.55 -4.26
C LEU A 10 -20.35 18.65 -3.18
N LEU A 11 -21.14 18.23 -2.18
CA LEU A 11 -20.70 17.30 -1.15
C LEU A 11 -20.43 15.90 -1.73
N CYS A 12 -21.26 15.44 -2.68
CA CYS A 12 -21.06 14.14 -3.33
C CYS A 12 -19.80 14.10 -4.21
N THR A 13 -19.43 15.20 -4.87
CA THR A 13 -18.19 15.26 -5.67
C THR A 13 -16.93 15.39 -4.80
N GLY A 14 -17.03 16.04 -3.63
CA GLY A 14 -15.94 16.12 -2.65
C GLY A 14 -15.65 14.79 -1.91
N LEU A 15 -16.65 13.93 -1.73
CA LEU A 15 -16.50 12.64 -1.03
C LEU A 15 -15.87 11.53 -1.88
N VAL A 16 -15.80 11.67 -3.21
CA VAL A 16 -15.21 10.65 -4.10
C VAL A 16 -13.67 10.63 -4.02
N VAL A 17 -13.04 11.66 -3.44
CA VAL A 17 -11.58 11.73 -3.31
C VAL A 17 -11.03 10.83 -2.17
N VAL A 18 -11.89 10.24 -1.34
CA VAL A 18 -11.47 9.34 -0.24
C VAL A 18 -11.09 7.92 -0.73
N GLY A 19 -11.24 7.58 -2.01
CA GLY A 19 -11.19 6.19 -2.46
C GLY A 19 -9.99 5.71 -3.29
N CYS A 20 -9.25 6.60 -3.97
CA CYS A 20 -8.17 6.17 -4.87
C CYS A 20 -6.81 6.30 -4.20
N GLU A 21 -6.55 5.43 -3.23
CA GLU A 21 -5.20 5.24 -2.73
C GLU A 21 -4.31 4.68 -3.87
N LYS A 22 -3.18 5.35 -4.15
CA LYS A 22 -2.22 4.90 -5.17
C LYS A 22 -1.85 3.45 -4.89
N THR A 23 -1.93 2.60 -5.91
CA THR A 23 -1.38 1.24 -5.82
C THR A 23 0.10 1.27 -6.18
N TYR A 24 0.96 0.95 -5.21
CA TYR A 24 2.40 0.86 -5.37
C TYR A 24 2.78 -0.55 -5.81
N SER A 25 3.67 -0.64 -6.79
CA SER A 25 4.25 -1.89 -7.25
C SER A 25 5.30 -2.44 -6.29
N VAL A 26 5.63 -3.74 -6.42
CA VAL A 26 6.72 -4.39 -5.67
C VAL A 26 8.05 -3.68 -5.90
N ALA A 27 8.33 -3.27 -7.14
CA ALA A 27 9.56 -2.56 -7.50
C ALA A 27 9.66 -1.16 -6.88
N GLU A 28 8.54 -0.47 -6.67
CA GLU A 28 8.52 0.81 -5.94
C GLU A 28 8.86 0.59 -4.46
N PHE A 29 8.26 -0.41 -3.81
CA PHE A 29 8.59 -0.75 -2.42
C PHE A 29 10.06 -1.14 -2.23
N ARG A 30 10.67 -1.86 -3.18
CA ARG A 30 12.10 -2.24 -3.07
C ARG A 30 13.06 -1.04 -3.14
N LYS A 31 12.66 0.05 -3.78
CA LYS A 31 13.52 1.23 -4.00
C LYS A 31 13.36 2.30 -2.93
N ASP A 32 12.27 2.27 -2.19
CA ASP A 32 11.89 3.35 -1.29
C ASP A 32 11.65 2.81 0.13
N ARG A 33 12.62 3.07 1.00
CA ARG A 33 12.58 2.64 2.40
C ARG A 33 11.49 3.38 3.19
N GLU A 34 11.29 4.67 2.95
CA GLU A 34 10.29 5.46 3.68
C GLU A 34 8.89 4.96 3.34
N LEU A 35 8.65 4.62 2.07
CA LEU A 35 7.41 3.99 1.62
C LEU A 35 7.16 2.64 2.31
N VAL A 36 8.19 1.81 2.47
CA VAL A 36 8.07 0.54 3.21
C VAL A 36 7.70 0.80 4.67
N GLU A 37 8.39 1.73 5.35
CA GLU A 37 8.14 2.04 6.75
C GLU A 37 6.70 2.56 6.98
N GLU A 38 6.23 3.46 6.12
CA GLU A 38 4.85 3.96 6.14
C GLU A 38 3.84 2.82 5.99
N TRP A 39 4.03 1.97 4.99
CA TRP A 39 3.06 0.93 4.66
C TRP A 39 3.09 -0.24 5.63
N VAL A 40 4.24 -0.55 6.25
CA VAL A 40 4.30 -1.49 7.38
C VAL A 40 3.42 -0.99 8.53
N GLN A 41 3.55 0.29 8.91
CA GLN A 41 2.73 0.87 9.97
C GLN A 41 1.25 0.89 9.61
N LYS A 42 0.93 1.25 8.36
CA LYS A 42 -0.44 1.31 7.87
C LYS A 42 -1.09 -0.07 7.85
N CYS A 43 -0.45 -1.05 7.22
CA CYS A 43 -0.94 -2.43 7.17
C CYS A 43 -1.04 -3.06 8.57
N GLY A 44 -0.13 -2.73 9.50
CA GLY A 44 -0.17 -3.20 10.88
C GLY A 44 -1.40 -2.72 11.65
N LYS A 45 -1.83 -1.48 11.42
CA LYS A 45 -3.03 -0.88 12.04
C LYS A 45 -4.35 -1.34 11.41
N MET A 46 -4.32 -1.90 10.20
CA MET A 46 -5.52 -2.39 9.52
C MET A 46 -6.10 -3.64 10.18
N LYS A 47 -7.44 -3.77 10.14
CA LYS A 47 -8.12 -5.03 10.46
C LYS A 47 -7.63 -6.14 9.50
N PRO A 48 -7.57 -7.41 9.94
CA PRO A 48 -7.06 -8.50 9.11
C PRO A 48 -7.71 -8.60 7.73
N SER A 49 -9.04 -8.43 7.65
CA SER A 49 -9.79 -8.47 6.39
C SER A 49 -9.45 -7.32 5.43
N LEU A 50 -9.20 -6.12 5.95
CA LEU A 50 -8.82 -4.96 5.15
C LEU A 50 -7.37 -5.04 4.67
N ARG A 51 -6.49 -5.57 5.52
CA ARG A 51 -5.08 -5.82 5.19
C ARG A 51 -4.97 -6.85 4.06
N SER A 52 -5.71 -7.97 4.13
CA SER A 52 -5.65 -9.00 3.10
C SER A 52 -6.27 -8.55 1.77
N SER A 53 -7.27 -7.65 1.79
CA SER A 53 -7.85 -7.07 0.57
C SER A 53 -7.03 -5.92 -0.03
N SER A 54 -6.09 -5.33 0.72
CA SER A 54 -5.27 -4.21 0.26
C SER A 54 -4.17 -4.68 -0.69
N LYS A 55 -4.19 -4.21 -1.93
CA LYS A 55 -3.17 -4.56 -2.92
C LYS A 55 -1.77 -4.08 -2.52
N ASN A 56 -1.69 -2.94 -1.85
CA ASN A 56 -0.42 -2.41 -1.34
C ASN A 56 0.14 -3.26 -0.21
N CYS A 57 -0.68 -3.76 0.71
CA CYS A 57 -0.20 -4.67 1.75
C CYS A 57 0.31 -5.99 1.15
N GLN A 58 -0.35 -6.50 0.10
CA GLN A 58 0.13 -7.69 -0.63
C GLN A 58 1.48 -7.42 -1.32
N ASN A 59 1.61 -6.28 -2.03
CA ASN A 59 2.83 -5.92 -2.74
C ASN A 59 4.00 -5.62 -1.78
N LEU A 60 3.72 -5.02 -0.63
CA LEU A 60 4.70 -4.82 0.44
C LEU A 60 5.26 -6.16 0.94
N VAL A 61 4.38 -7.12 1.24
CA VAL A 61 4.80 -8.45 1.70
C VAL A 61 5.64 -9.16 0.65
N ALA A 62 5.24 -9.08 -0.63
CA ALA A 62 6.02 -9.64 -1.73
C ALA A 62 7.41 -8.98 -1.83
N ALA A 63 7.50 -7.65 -1.75
CA ALA A 63 8.77 -6.94 -1.81
C ALA A 63 9.73 -7.33 -0.68
N VAL A 64 9.23 -7.46 0.54
CA VAL A 64 10.04 -7.89 1.70
C VAL A 64 10.48 -9.35 1.55
N ALA A 65 9.60 -10.24 1.08
CA ALA A 65 9.94 -11.64 0.88
C ALA A 65 11.01 -11.82 -0.20
N GLU A 66 10.88 -11.13 -1.34
CA GLU A 66 11.88 -11.14 -2.41
C GLU A 66 13.23 -10.64 -1.90
N PHE A 67 13.26 -9.52 -1.17
CA PHE A 67 14.49 -8.99 -0.60
C PHE A 67 15.20 -9.97 0.34
N ILE A 68 14.45 -10.67 1.20
CA ILE A 68 15.00 -11.68 2.11
C ILE A 68 15.54 -12.87 1.31
N LEU A 69 14.79 -13.38 0.34
CA LEU A 69 15.23 -14.51 -0.48
C LEU A 69 16.50 -14.19 -1.27
N GLU A 70 16.58 -13.01 -1.90
CA GLU A 70 17.79 -12.55 -2.58
C GLU A 70 18.97 -12.45 -1.60
N SER A 71 18.76 -11.91 -0.40
CA SER A 71 19.81 -11.79 0.61
C SER A 71 20.32 -13.15 1.11
N LEU A 72 19.44 -14.16 1.17
CA LEU A 72 19.79 -15.52 1.55
C LEU A 72 20.55 -16.25 0.43
N ASP A 73 20.11 -16.11 -0.82
CA ASP A 73 20.79 -16.66 -1.99
C ASP A 73 22.21 -16.11 -2.13
N GLU A 74 22.35 -14.78 -1.99
CA GLU A 74 23.66 -14.12 -1.96
C GLU A 74 24.55 -14.57 -0.79
N GLY A 75 23.95 -14.91 0.36
CA GLY A 75 24.68 -15.45 1.50
C GLY A 75 25.23 -16.85 1.20
N PHE A 76 24.39 -17.71 0.64
CA PHE A 76 24.75 -19.07 0.27
C PHE A 76 25.85 -19.12 -0.80
N LEU A 77 25.74 -18.29 -1.85
CA LEU A 77 26.75 -18.21 -2.92
C LEU A 77 28.11 -17.66 -2.46
N LYS A 78 28.19 -16.98 -1.31
CA LYS A 78 29.45 -16.49 -0.73
C LYS A 78 30.09 -17.51 0.21
N GLU A 79 29.38 -18.57 0.59
CA GLU A 79 29.88 -19.64 1.47
C GLU A 79 30.46 -20.86 0.72
N GLU A 80 30.28 -20.96 -0.61
CA GLU A 80 30.96 -21.93 -1.51
C GLU A 80 32.28 -21.38 -2.08
#